data_AF-A0A820RTH4-F1
#
_entry.id   AF-A0A820RTH4-F1
#
_cell.length_a   1.000
_cell.length_b   1.000
_cell.length_c   1.000
_cell.angle_alpha   90.00
_cell.angle_beta   90.00
_cell.angle_gamma   90.00
#
_symmetry.space_group_name_H-M   'P 1'
#
loop_
_entity.id
_entity.type
_entity.pdbx_description
1 polymer ?
#
loop_
_entity_poly.entity_id
_entity_poly.type
_entity_poly.pdbx_seq_one_letter_code
_entity_poly.pdbx_strand_id
1 'polypeptide(L)'
;MWNEQFWLPRNTTWEDFLELKQNGIRIPQLHDLIYVYPLAGILYIARFLFEVCIARPIGRLLGIQDNHQRNSRVSLLGKFSESFWRFTFYLSIFIYGVIILQNKSWTWNTQDCWLDYPNHPLTDDIFWYYLIELAFYWSLIFSQFIDVKRKDFWQMFLHHIATIGLLSFSYIVNFVRIGTLVLVIHDCGDYWLESGKMAKYARAQKICNVLFIIFAIVWFITRLCYYPYKVLYTTTFEELIILGFFPAYYLFNGLLILLQILHYFWFYLICRVAISAFKAGKVEKDNRSDSDESDDESNNNNNNLDSDKNK
;
A
#
# COMPACT_ATOMS: atom_id res chain seq x y z
N MET A 1 5.27 27.63 18.37
CA MET A 1 5.02 26.45 17.50
C MET A 1 3.59 25.91 17.63
N TRP A 2 2.85 26.18 18.72
CA TRP A 2 1.46 25.75 18.96
C TRP A 2 0.42 26.87 18.77
N ASN A 3 0.54 27.67 17.70
CA ASN A 3 -0.43 28.74 17.44
C ASN A 3 -1.77 28.15 16.99
N GLU A 4 -2.84 28.38 17.75
CA GLU A 4 -4.19 27.89 17.48
C GLU A 4 -4.70 28.27 16.09
N GLN A 5 -4.51 29.53 15.69
CA GLN A 5 -4.96 30.02 14.39
C GLN A 5 -4.28 29.33 13.21
N PHE A 6 -3.11 28.73 13.43
CA PHE A 6 -2.40 27.95 12.41
C PHE A 6 -2.96 26.53 12.31
N TRP A 7 -3.14 25.88 13.46
CA TRP A 7 -3.39 24.44 13.55
C TRP A 7 -4.87 24.05 13.58
N LEU A 8 -5.73 24.92 14.09
CA LEU A 8 -7.13 24.60 14.40
C LEU A 8 -8.10 25.45 13.57
N PRO A 9 -9.31 24.93 13.30
CA PRO A 9 -10.40 25.68 12.68
C PRO A 9 -10.82 26.93 13.44
N ARG A 10 -11.60 27.78 12.77
CA ARG A 10 -12.13 29.00 13.40
C ARG A 10 -13.12 28.61 14.51
N ASN A 11 -12.93 29.18 15.70
CA ASN A 11 -13.69 28.88 16.92
C ASN A 11 -13.33 27.55 17.61
N THR A 12 -12.15 27.00 17.35
CA THR A 12 -11.60 25.88 18.11
C THR A 12 -10.25 26.25 18.71
N THR A 13 -10.06 25.93 19.98
CA THR A 13 -8.87 26.22 20.78
C THR A 13 -8.30 24.94 21.37
N TRP A 14 -7.09 24.98 21.91
CA TRP A 14 -6.57 23.83 22.65
C TRP A 14 -7.33 23.58 23.97
N GLU A 15 -8.01 24.59 24.50
CA GLU A 15 -8.83 24.48 25.71
C GLU A 15 -10.02 23.53 25.50
N ASP A 16 -10.66 23.58 24.33
CA ASP A 16 -11.76 22.67 23.99
C ASP A 16 -11.33 21.19 24.11
N PHE A 17 -10.12 20.87 23.65
CA PHE A 17 -9.56 19.51 23.79
C PHE A 17 -9.26 19.15 25.25
N LEU A 18 -8.79 20.12 26.06
CA LEU A 18 -8.55 19.91 27.48
C LEU A 18 -9.87 19.68 28.24
N GLU A 19 -10.93 20.42 27.91
CA GLU A 19 -12.26 20.24 28.48
C GLU A 19 -12.84 18.86 28.16
N LEU A 20 -12.75 18.41 26.90
CA LEU A 20 -13.15 17.06 26.51
C LEU A 20 -12.43 16.00 27.37
N LYS A 21 -11.11 16.16 27.54
CA LYS A 21 -10.31 15.26 28.38
C LYS A 21 -10.73 15.29 29.85
N GLN A 22 -11.01 16.48 30.41
CA GLN A 22 -11.49 16.63 31.79
C GLN A 22 -12.87 15.97 31.99
N ASN A 23 -13.72 16.00 30.96
CA ASN A 23 -15.02 15.33 30.93
C ASN A 23 -14.92 13.81 30.71
N GLY A 24 -13.71 13.24 30.72
CA GLY A 24 -13.47 11.80 30.55
C GLY A 24 -13.54 11.32 29.10
N ILE A 25 -13.62 12.23 28.12
CA ILE A 25 -13.62 11.90 26.70
C ILE A 25 -12.18 11.64 26.25
N ARG A 26 -11.92 10.44 25.75
CA ARG A 26 -10.61 10.09 25.18
C ARG A 26 -10.42 10.81 23.85
N ILE A 27 -9.33 11.55 23.70
CA ILE A 27 -8.91 12.21 22.46
C ILE A 27 -7.47 11.83 22.12
N PRO A 28 -7.06 11.90 20.85
CA PRO A 28 -5.68 11.67 20.44
C PRO A 28 -4.70 12.60 21.17
N GLN A 29 -3.58 12.08 21.63
CA GLN A 29 -2.55 12.87 22.29
C GLN A 29 -1.20 12.67 21.61
N LEU A 30 -0.37 13.72 21.58
CA LEU A 30 0.97 13.65 21.00
C LEU A 30 1.82 12.52 21.61
N HIS A 31 1.67 12.28 22.91
CA HIS A 31 2.41 11.23 23.61
C HIS A 31 2.05 9.82 23.14
N ASP A 32 0.85 9.61 22.56
CA ASP A 32 0.46 8.31 22.01
C ASP A 32 1.36 7.90 20.85
N LEU A 33 1.85 8.87 20.08
CA LEU A 33 2.75 8.63 18.95
C LEU A 33 4.11 8.05 19.40
N ILE A 34 4.47 8.17 20.68
CA ILE A 34 5.68 7.55 21.22
C ILE A 34 5.56 6.02 21.23
N TYR A 35 4.35 5.48 21.42
CA TYR A 35 4.10 4.03 21.40
C TYR A 35 4.33 3.38 20.03
N VAL A 36 4.36 4.18 18.97
CA VAL A 36 4.62 3.74 17.59
C VAL A 36 6.02 3.14 17.46
N TYR A 37 7.04 3.71 18.10
CA TYR A 37 8.43 3.23 17.98
C TYR A 37 8.66 1.83 18.57
N PRO A 38 8.27 1.52 19.83
CA PRO A 38 8.36 0.16 20.33
C PRO A 38 7.46 -0.79 19.55
N LEU A 39 6.28 -0.35 19.11
CA LEU A 39 5.38 -1.17 18.27
C LEU A 39 6.02 -1.51 16.92
N ALA A 40 6.73 -0.58 16.29
CA ALA A 40 7.48 -0.83 15.05
C ALA A 40 8.60 -1.85 15.28
N GLY A 41 9.28 -1.80 16.43
CA GLY A 41 10.26 -2.80 16.85
C GLY A 41 9.64 -4.19 17.03
N ILE A 42 8.47 -4.27 17.68
CA ILE A 42 7.71 -5.51 17.83
C ILE A 42 7.29 -6.07 16.46
N LEU A 43 6.77 -5.24 15.55
CA LEU A 43 6.41 -5.64 14.19
C LEU A 43 7.62 -6.13 13.40
N TYR A 44 8.80 -5.53 13.59
CA TYR A 44 10.04 -5.99 12.97
C TYR A 44 10.48 -7.37 13.49
N ILE A 45 10.37 -7.60 14.80
CA ILE A 45 10.65 -8.92 15.40
C ILE A 45 9.61 -9.95 14.92
N ALA A 46 8.32 -9.59 14.90
CA ALA A 46 7.25 -10.43 14.40
C ALA A 46 7.46 -10.80 12.93
N ARG A 47 7.91 -9.85 12.10
CA ARG A 47 8.34 -10.11 10.72
C ARG A 47 9.43 -11.17 10.66
N PHE A 48 10.51 -10.98 11.43
CA PHE A 48 11.62 -11.92 11.43
C PHE A 48 11.17 -13.34 11.83
N LEU A 49 10.39 -13.45 12.90
CA LEU A 49 9.84 -14.73 13.35
C LEU A 49 8.90 -15.34 12.31
N PHE A 50 8.03 -14.56 11.69
CA PHE A 50 7.13 -15.03 10.63
C PHE A 50 7.92 -15.55 9.42
N GLU A 51 8.93 -14.81 8.97
CA GLU A 51 9.75 -15.21 7.83
C GLU A 51 10.46 -16.55 8.10
N VAL A 52 11.02 -16.72 9.30
CA VAL A 52 11.78 -17.92 9.68
C VAL A 52 10.86 -19.11 9.97
N CYS A 53 9.81 -18.92 10.76
CA CYS A 53 8.97 -20.00 11.26
C CYS A 53 7.84 -20.41 10.31
N ILE A 54 7.36 -19.50 9.45
CA ILE A 54 6.18 -19.73 8.61
C ILE A 54 6.52 -19.60 7.13
N ALA A 55 7.04 -18.45 6.71
CA ALA A 55 7.16 -18.13 5.29
C ALA A 55 8.20 -19.00 4.57
N ARG A 56 9.38 -19.19 5.16
CA ARG A 56 10.45 -20.03 4.57
C ARG A 56 10.06 -21.50 4.48
N PRO A 57 9.52 -22.16 5.54
CA PRO A 57 9.02 -23.53 5.43
C PRO A 57 7.96 -23.70 4.34
N ILE A 58 6.97 -22.81 4.27
CA ILE A 58 5.94 -22.85 3.22
C ILE A 58 6.55 -22.63 1.84
N GLY A 59 7.46 -21.67 1.69
CA GLY A 59 8.15 -21.43 0.42
C GLY A 59 8.94 -22.65 -0.07
N ARG A 60 9.63 -23.36 0.83
CA ARG A 60 10.32 -24.61 0.50
C ARG A 60 9.35 -25.74 0.11
N LEU A 61 8.22 -25.84 0.80
CA LEU A 61 7.16 -26.80 0.46
C LEU A 61 6.58 -26.54 -0.94
N LEU A 62 6.50 -25.27 -1.33
CA LEU A 62 6.13 -24.85 -2.69
C LEU A 62 7.26 -25.03 -3.73
N GLY A 63 8.40 -25.61 -3.35
CA GLY A 63 9.53 -25.85 -4.24
C GLY A 63 10.36 -24.60 -4.57
N ILE A 64 10.21 -23.50 -3.82
CA ILE A 64 10.99 -22.27 -4.03
C ILE A 64 12.40 -22.49 -3.48
N GLN A 65 13.35 -22.70 -4.39
CA GLN A 65 14.76 -22.89 -4.05
C GLN A 65 15.42 -21.58 -3.59
N ASP A 66 16.43 -21.71 -2.73
CA ASP A 66 17.25 -20.62 -2.20
C ASP A 66 18.32 -20.17 -3.21
N ASN A 67 17.93 -20.03 -4.49
CA ASN A 67 18.84 -19.60 -5.53
C ASN A 67 19.03 -18.08 -5.43
N HIS A 68 20.29 -17.66 -5.20
CA HIS A 68 20.69 -16.28 -5.45
C HIS A 68 20.61 -16.01 -6.95
N GLN A 69 19.75 -15.08 -7.37
CA GLN A 69 19.84 -14.58 -8.74
C GLN A 69 21.20 -13.88 -8.90
N ARG A 70 21.86 -14.08 -10.03
CA ARG A 70 23.25 -13.67 -10.34
C ARG A 70 23.61 -12.20 -10.03
N ASN A 71 22.61 -11.34 -9.78
CA ASN A 71 22.73 -9.92 -9.45
C ASN A 71 21.90 -9.46 -8.23
N SER A 72 21.38 -10.35 -7.37
CA SER A 72 20.62 -9.94 -6.16
C SER A 72 21.21 -10.48 -4.86
N ARG A 73 21.45 -9.56 -3.90
CA ARG A 73 21.87 -9.87 -2.52
C ARG A 73 20.85 -10.75 -1.76
N VAL A 74 19.59 -10.79 -2.21
CA VAL A 74 18.50 -11.54 -1.57
C VAL A 74 18.09 -12.73 -2.46
N SER A 75 17.89 -13.89 -1.85
CA SER A 75 17.43 -15.10 -2.53
C SER A 75 15.97 -15.02 -2.97
N LEU A 76 15.53 -15.89 -3.88
CA LEU A 76 14.12 -15.96 -4.29
C LEU A 76 13.20 -16.27 -3.11
N LEU A 77 13.63 -17.18 -2.23
CA LEU A 77 12.90 -17.52 -1.00
C LEU A 77 12.78 -16.32 -0.05
N GLY A 78 13.82 -15.49 0.04
CA GLY A 78 13.77 -14.24 0.80
C GLY A 78 12.73 -13.25 0.25
N LYS A 79 12.68 -13.05 -1.07
CA LYS A 79 11.67 -12.19 -1.72
C LYS A 79 10.25 -12.71 -1.51
N PHE A 80 10.06 -14.03 -1.60
CA PHE A 80 8.77 -14.66 -1.29
C PHE A 80 8.38 -14.44 0.17
N SER A 81 9.31 -14.62 1.10
CA SER A 81 9.07 -14.46 2.54
C SER A 81 8.70 -13.03 2.90
N GLU A 82 9.39 -12.04 2.33
CA GLU A 82 9.07 -10.61 2.49
C GLU A 82 7.66 -10.30 1.97
N SER A 83 7.32 -10.76 0.76
CA SER A 83 5.99 -10.54 0.20
C SER A 83 4.91 -11.25 1.00
N PHE A 84 5.19 -12.43 1.57
CA PHE A 84 4.21 -13.15 2.38
C PHE A 84 3.95 -12.48 3.73
N TRP A 85 4.98 -11.94 4.39
CA TRP A 85 4.80 -11.11 5.57
C TRP A 85 3.89 -9.91 5.28
N ARG A 86 4.20 -9.16 4.21
CA ARG A 86 3.42 -7.98 3.80
C ARG A 86 1.98 -8.35 3.43
N PHE A 87 1.78 -9.42 2.67
CA PHE A 87 0.45 -9.95 2.36
C PHE A 87 -0.36 -10.21 3.65
N THR A 88 0.23 -10.91 4.61
CA THR A 88 -0.44 -11.27 5.86
C THR A 88 -0.79 -10.02 6.67
N PHE A 89 0.11 -9.05 6.76
CA PHE A 89 -0.15 -7.78 7.44
C PHE A 89 -1.27 -7.00 6.76
N TYR A 90 -1.15 -6.73 5.45
CA TYR A 90 -2.12 -5.94 4.69
C TYR A 90 -3.51 -6.57 4.68
N LEU A 91 -3.60 -7.89 4.57
CA LEU A 91 -4.89 -8.58 4.63
C LEU A 91 -5.51 -8.46 6.03
N SER A 92 -4.72 -8.64 7.08
CA SER A 92 -5.21 -8.59 8.46
C SER A 92 -5.68 -7.19 8.84
N ILE A 93 -4.91 -6.16 8.50
CA ILE A 93 -5.21 -4.77 8.83
C ILE A 93 -6.40 -4.25 8.01
N PHE A 94 -6.54 -4.67 6.75
CA PHE A 94 -7.72 -4.39 5.93
C PHE A 94 -8.99 -5.01 6.52
N ILE A 95 -8.96 -6.29 6.89
CA ILE A 95 -10.11 -6.98 7.51
C ILE A 95 -10.50 -6.27 8.81
N TYR A 96 -9.51 -5.93 9.64
CA TYR A 96 -9.74 -5.18 10.87
C TYR A 96 -10.40 -3.82 10.60
N GLY A 97 -9.87 -3.05 9.63
CA GLY A 97 -10.42 -1.77 9.20
C GLY A 97 -11.88 -1.87 8.75
N VAL A 98 -12.22 -2.86 7.91
CA VAL A 98 -13.60 -3.10 7.47
C VAL A 98 -14.52 -3.41 8.65
N ILE A 99 -14.08 -4.27 9.58
CA ILE A 99 -14.88 -4.68 10.73
C ILE A 99 -15.22 -3.50 11.64
N ILE A 100 -14.26 -2.62 11.91
CA ILE A 100 -14.47 -1.50 12.84
C ILE A 100 -15.21 -0.34 12.18
N LEU A 101 -15.00 -0.12 10.87
CA LEU A 101 -15.56 1.02 10.14
C LEU A 101 -16.99 0.80 9.64
N GLN A 102 -17.40 -0.43 9.35
CA GLN A 102 -18.76 -0.69 8.82
C GLN A 102 -19.90 -0.08 9.67
N ASN A 103 -19.69 0.04 10.99
CA ASN A 103 -20.67 0.57 11.94
C ASN A 103 -20.49 2.06 12.25
N LYS A 104 -19.51 2.75 11.64
CA LYS A 104 -19.26 4.17 11.85
C LYS A 104 -19.96 4.98 10.75
N SER A 105 -20.62 6.07 11.12
CA SER A 105 -21.44 6.84 10.17
C SER A 105 -20.60 7.51 9.08
N TRP A 106 -19.39 7.99 9.44
CA TRP A 106 -18.47 8.64 8.50
C TRP A 106 -17.94 7.74 7.39
N THR A 107 -18.08 6.43 7.52
CA THR A 107 -17.78 5.47 6.45
C THR A 107 -18.72 5.61 5.26
N TRP A 108 -19.97 6.02 5.52
CA TRP A 108 -21.02 6.10 4.51
C TRP A 108 -21.33 7.57 4.15
N ASN A 109 -21.20 8.50 5.10
CA ASN A 109 -21.36 9.93 4.90
C ASN A 109 -20.09 10.71 5.27
N THR A 110 -19.38 11.26 4.28
CA THR A 110 -18.10 11.95 4.51
C THR A 110 -18.23 13.23 5.32
N GLN A 111 -19.40 13.87 5.36
CA GLN A 111 -19.63 15.07 6.18
C GLN A 111 -19.46 14.79 7.68
N ASP A 112 -19.78 13.58 8.12
CA ASP A 112 -19.63 13.15 9.50
C ASP A 112 -18.14 13.06 9.91
N CYS A 113 -17.20 13.17 8.98
CA CYS A 113 -15.78 13.37 9.32
C CYS A 113 -15.52 14.73 9.98
N TRP A 114 -16.39 15.72 9.78
CA TRP A 114 -16.18 17.11 10.16
C TRP A 114 -17.24 17.65 11.12
N LEU A 115 -18.49 17.18 10.99
CA LEU A 115 -19.58 17.59 11.88
C LEU A 115 -19.23 17.29 13.34
N ASP A 116 -19.58 18.22 14.24
CA ASP A 116 -19.26 18.20 15.67
C ASP A 116 -17.77 18.22 16.03
N TYR A 117 -16.86 18.54 15.10
CA TYR A 117 -15.46 18.78 15.45
C TYR A 117 -15.34 19.95 16.46
N PRO A 118 -14.51 19.85 17.51
CA PRO A 118 -13.51 18.81 17.80
C PRO A 118 -14.00 17.60 18.63
N ASN A 119 -15.29 17.49 18.93
CA ASN A 119 -15.89 16.44 19.78
C ASN A 119 -15.97 15.07 19.10
N HIS A 120 -14.83 14.54 18.68
CA HIS A 120 -14.69 13.21 18.11
C HIS A 120 -13.94 12.32 19.11
N PRO A 121 -14.64 11.50 19.90
CA PRO A 121 -14.00 10.60 20.85
C PRO A 121 -13.15 9.55 20.12
N LEU A 122 -11.93 9.35 20.60
CA LEU A 122 -11.04 8.30 20.15
C LEU A 122 -11.40 6.99 20.84
N THR A 123 -12.10 6.13 20.11
CA THR A 123 -12.43 4.77 20.54
C THR A 123 -11.21 3.84 20.42
N ASP A 124 -11.14 2.82 21.29
CA ASP A 124 -9.98 1.92 21.38
C ASP A 124 -9.67 1.16 20.09
N ASP A 125 -10.71 0.79 19.34
CA ASP A 125 -10.62 0.14 18.03
C ASP A 125 -9.87 1.02 17.01
N ILE A 126 -10.24 2.31 16.94
CA ILE A 126 -9.61 3.30 16.05
C ILE A 126 -8.19 3.59 16.53
N PHE A 127 -7.98 3.71 17.84
CA PHE A 127 -6.65 3.93 18.41
C PHE A 127 -5.66 2.85 17.95
N TRP A 128 -6.00 1.57 18.14
CA TRP A 128 -5.12 0.48 17.73
C TRP A 128 -4.98 0.39 16.21
N TYR A 129 -6.06 0.65 15.44
CA TYR A 129 -5.96 0.70 13.98
C TYR A 129 -4.88 1.67 13.54
N TYR A 130 -4.95 2.90 14.07
CA TYR A 130 -4.07 4.00 13.71
C TYR A 130 -2.62 3.76 14.11
N LEU A 131 -2.39 3.29 15.34
CA LEU A 131 -1.04 3.09 15.87
C LEU A 131 -0.33 1.91 15.19
N ILE A 132 -1.04 0.81 14.91
CA ILE A 132 -0.46 -0.36 14.24
C ILE A 132 -0.06 -0.01 12.81
N GLU A 133 -0.92 0.69 12.07
CA GLU A 133 -0.65 1.21 10.73
C GLU A 133 0.57 2.13 10.71
N LEU A 134 0.58 3.14 11.58
CA LEU A 134 1.69 4.07 11.69
C LEU A 134 3.00 3.35 12.04
N ALA A 135 2.96 2.40 12.99
CA ALA A 135 4.12 1.60 13.37
C ALA A 135 4.62 0.71 12.22
N PHE A 136 3.72 0.17 11.40
CA PHE A 136 4.10 -0.59 10.22
C PHE A 136 4.80 0.28 9.19
N TYR A 137 4.29 1.48 8.89
CA TYR A 137 4.98 2.43 7.99
C TYR A 137 6.34 2.86 8.53
N TRP A 138 6.48 3.08 9.83
CA TRP A 138 7.79 3.29 10.45
C TRP A 138 8.71 2.06 10.31
N SER A 139 8.21 0.85 10.47
CA SER A 139 9.02 -0.35 10.25
C SER A 139 9.53 -0.44 8.80
N LEU A 140 8.70 -0.03 7.82
CA LEU A 140 9.04 0.00 6.41
C LEU A 140 10.06 1.09 6.06
N ILE A 141 9.98 2.29 6.67
CA ILE A 141 10.95 3.36 6.38
C ILE A 141 12.36 2.94 6.78
N PHE A 142 12.51 2.25 7.91
CA PHE A 142 13.81 1.73 8.35
C PHE A 142 14.27 0.55 7.50
N SER A 143 13.38 -0.40 7.18
CA SER A 143 13.76 -1.56 6.36
C SER A 143 14.17 -1.15 4.96
N GLN A 144 13.58 -0.09 4.40
CA GLN A 144 13.85 0.37 3.04
C GLN A 144 15.32 0.79 2.80
N PHE A 145 16.07 1.19 3.85
CA PHE A 145 17.50 1.48 3.74
C PHE A 145 18.40 0.25 3.80
N ILE A 146 17.89 -0.85 4.36
CA ILE A 146 18.57 -2.15 4.47
C ILE A 146 18.26 -2.99 3.23
N ASP A 147 17.02 -2.91 2.75
CA ASP A 147 16.51 -3.62 1.58
C ASP A 147 17.18 -3.11 0.29
N VAL A 148 17.19 -3.96 -0.76
CA VAL A 148 17.79 -3.60 -2.05
C VAL A 148 17.02 -2.46 -2.69
N LYS A 149 17.70 -1.34 -2.96
CA LYS A 149 17.11 -0.15 -3.60
C LYS A 149 16.51 -0.51 -4.97
N ARG A 150 15.21 -0.27 -5.12
CA ARG A 150 14.45 -0.46 -6.37
C ARG A 150 14.48 0.81 -7.23
N LYS A 151 14.04 0.71 -8.50
CA LYS A 151 14.05 1.82 -9.47
C LYS A 151 13.16 3.00 -9.05
N ASP A 152 12.16 2.72 -8.22
CA ASP A 152 11.17 3.64 -7.65
C ASP A 152 11.47 4.02 -6.19
N PHE A 153 12.73 3.86 -5.74
CA PHE A 153 13.14 4.08 -4.36
C PHE A 153 12.74 5.46 -3.82
N TRP A 154 12.99 6.54 -4.57
CA TRP A 154 12.71 7.90 -4.13
C TRP A 154 11.22 8.19 -4.05
N GLN A 155 10.42 7.66 -4.98
CA GLN A 155 8.96 7.78 -4.98
C GLN A 155 8.36 7.04 -3.78
N MET A 156 8.81 5.81 -3.52
CA MET A 156 8.40 5.07 -2.32
C MET A 156 8.85 5.78 -1.04
N PHE A 157 10.08 6.30 -0.98
CA PHE A 157 10.55 7.02 0.20
C PHE A 157 9.72 8.28 0.49
N LEU A 158 9.47 9.09 -0.54
CA LEU A 158 8.62 10.27 -0.45
C LEU A 158 7.20 9.92 0.00
N HIS A 159 6.65 8.81 -0.50
CA HIS A 159 5.36 8.28 -0.06
C HIS A 159 5.33 7.90 1.42
N HIS A 160 6.35 7.19 1.93
CA HIS A 160 6.41 6.83 3.35
C HIS A 160 6.50 8.07 4.23
N ILE A 161 7.29 9.08 3.82
CA ILE A 161 7.34 10.36 4.54
C ILE A 161 5.97 11.04 4.52
N ALA A 162 5.31 11.11 3.36
CA ALA A 162 4.01 11.74 3.22
C ALA A 162 2.93 11.02 4.03
N THR A 163 2.88 9.68 4.00
CA THR A 163 1.92 8.87 4.75
C THR A 163 2.15 8.95 6.25
N ILE A 164 3.39 8.81 6.74
CA ILE A 164 3.73 9.02 8.17
C ILE A 164 3.35 10.43 8.61
N GLY A 165 3.62 11.44 7.77
CA GLY A 165 3.24 12.83 8.00
C GLY A 165 1.73 13.01 8.09
N LEU A 166 0.97 12.45 7.15
CA LEU A 166 -0.50 12.48 7.12
C LEU A 166 -1.12 11.80 8.34
N LEU A 167 -0.66 10.60 8.69
CA LEU A 167 -1.14 9.87 9.86
C LEU A 167 -0.82 10.66 11.14
N SER A 168 0.42 11.10 11.31
CA SER A 168 0.82 11.84 12.52
C SER A 168 0.06 13.17 12.64
N PHE A 169 -0.07 13.91 11.54
CA PHE A 169 -0.81 15.16 11.48
C PHE A 169 -2.28 14.94 11.87
N SER A 170 -2.98 14.07 11.15
CA SER A 170 -4.41 13.88 11.35
C SER A 170 -4.73 13.21 12.70
N TYR A 171 -3.79 12.46 13.28
CA TYR A 171 -3.92 12.02 14.66
C TYR A 171 -3.86 13.21 15.63
N ILE A 172 -2.84 14.07 15.55
CA ILE A 172 -2.63 15.19 16.48
C ILE A 172 -3.78 16.21 16.44
N VAL A 173 -4.33 16.51 15.27
CA VAL A 173 -5.45 17.47 15.12
C VAL A 173 -6.83 16.82 15.24
N ASN A 174 -6.91 15.55 15.65
CA ASN A 174 -8.16 14.78 15.78
C ASN A 174 -8.98 14.62 14.48
N PHE A 175 -8.31 14.55 13.34
CA PHE A 175 -8.88 14.19 12.03
C PHE A 175 -8.88 12.68 11.81
N VAL A 176 -9.03 11.90 12.88
CA VAL A 176 -8.94 10.43 12.84
C VAL A 176 -10.04 9.80 11.98
N ARG A 177 -11.24 10.41 11.92
CA ARG A 177 -12.36 9.92 11.11
C ARG A 177 -11.98 9.83 9.62
N ILE A 178 -11.56 10.95 9.02
CA ILE A 178 -11.10 10.97 7.63
C ILE A 178 -9.83 10.14 7.44
N GLY A 179 -8.93 10.13 8.43
CA GLY A 179 -7.73 9.30 8.43
C GLY A 179 -8.05 7.82 8.26
N THR A 180 -9.02 7.29 9.00
CA THR A 180 -9.43 5.88 8.88
C THR A 180 -10.00 5.52 7.51
N LEU A 181 -10.68 6.47 6.84
CA LEU A 181 -11.15 6.27 5.46
C LEU A 181 -9.97 6.18 4.50
N VAL A 182 -8.98 7.07 4.64
CA VAL A 182 -7.75 7.01 3.86
C VAL A 182 -7.09 5.65 4.01
N LEU A 183 -6.87 5.17 5.23
CA LEU A 183 -6.24 3.87 5.51
C LEU A 183 -6.95 2.71 4.78
N VAL A 184 -8.25 2.52 5.01
CA VAL A 184 -8.99 1.37 4.48
C VAL A 184 -9.04 1.35 2.94
N ILE A 185 -9.10 2.52 2.29
CA ILE A 185 -9.09 2.64 0.83
C ILE A 185 -7.76 2.18 0.26
N HIS A 186 -6.65 2.51 0.91
CA HIS A 186 -5.31 2.17 0.43
C HIS A 186 -5.00 0.69 0.67
N ASP A 187 -5.34 0.16 1.85
CA ASP A 187 -5.09 -1.24 2.21
C ASP A 187 -5.79 -2.24 1.30
N CYS A 188 -6.98 -1.89 0.79
CA CYS A 188 -7.82 -2.74 -0.04
C CYS A 188 -7.08 -3.34 -1.26
N GLY A 189 -6.12 -2.62 -1.81
CA GLY A 189 -5.35 -3.07 -2.98
C GLY A 189 -4.07 -3.85 -2.68
N ASP A 190 -3.50 -3.69 -1.49
CA ASP A 190 -2.07 -3.97 -1.29
C ASP A 190 -1.79 -5.46 -1.04
N TYR A 191 -2.72 -6.19 -0.41
CA TYR A 191 -2.62 -7.64 -0.31
C TYR A 191 -2.76 -8.32 -1.69
N TRP A 192 -3.52 -7.75 -2.64
CA TRP A 192 -3.55 -8.27 -4.02
C TRP A 192 -2.18 -8.14 -4.70
N LEU A 193 -1.51 -7.00 -4.55
CA LEU A 193 -0.16 -6.79 -5.08
C LEU A 193 0.84 -7.82 -4.55
N GLU A 194 0.85 -8.02 -3.23
CA GLU A 194 1.77 -8.96 -2.58
C GLU A 194 1.45 -10.42 -2.93
N SER A 195 0.17 -10.77 -3.03
CA SER A 195 -0.24 -12.11 -3.50
C SER A 195 0.23 -12.39 -4.93
N GLY A 196 0.18 -11.41 -5.84
CA GLY A 196 0.70 -11.53 -7.19
C GLY A 196 2.21 -11.77 -7.23
N LYS A 197 2.97 -11.06 -6.38
CA LYS A 197 4.42 -11.29 -6.23
C LYS A 197 4.72 -12.69 -5.71
N MET A 198 3.99 -13.16 -4.70
CA MET A 198 4.11 -14.53 -4.18
C MET A 198 3.86 -15.57 -5.27
N ALA A 199 2.78 -15.44 -6.05
CA ALA A 199 2.46 -16.32 -7.16
C ALA A 199 3.57 -16.32 -8.23
N LYS A 200 4.15 -15.15 -8.53
CA LYS A 200 5.30 -15.03 -9.43
C LYS A 200 6.52 -15.79 -8.91
N TYR A 201 6.85 -15.66 -7.63
CA TYR A 201 8.00 -16.35 -7.03
C TYR A 201 7.80 -17.87 -6.93
N ALA A 202 6.55 -18.32 -6.76
CA ALA A 202 6.16 -19.73 -6.82
C ALA A 202 6.04 -20.28 -8.27
N ARG A 203 6.41 -19.49 -9.30
CA ARG A 203 6.31 -19.85 -10.72
C ARG A 203 4.88 -20.15 -11.21
N ALA A 204 3.86 -19.70 -10.49
CA ALA A 204 2.45 -19.86 -10.84
C ALA A 204 1.97 -18.71 -11.76
N GLN A 205 2.47 -18.67 -13.00
CA GLN A 205 2.26 -17.51 -13.89
C GLN A 205 0.79 -17.20 -14.20
N LYS A 206 -0.06 -18.23 -14.36
CA LYS A 206 -1.51 -18.05 -14.59
C LYS A 206 -2.17 -17.32 -13.42
N ILE A 207 -1.89 -17.76 -12.20
CA ILE A 207 -2.41 -17.14 -10.96
C ILE A 207 -1.86 -15.71 -10.82
N CYS A 208 -0.57 -15.51 -11.05
CA CYS A 208 0.06 -14.19 -11.04
C CYS A 208 -0.64 -13.21 -12.00
N ASN A 209 -0.99 -13.64 -13.21
CA ASN A 209 -1.65 -12.78 -14.20
C ASN A 209 -3.07 -12.40 -13.75
N VAL A 210 -3.83 -13.36 -13.22
CA VAL A 210 -5.18 -13.10 -12.69
C VAL A 210 -5.13 -12.13 -11.51
N LEU A 211 -4.24 -12.38 -10.54
CA LEU A 211 -4.06 -11.50 -9.38
C LEU A 211 -3.60 -10.10 -9.78
N PHE A 212 -2.75 -9.99 -10.80
CA PHE A 212 -2.33 -8.68 -11.33
C PHE A 212 -3.48 -7.90 -11.95
N ILE A 213 -4.39 -8.55 -12.67
CA ILE A 213 -5.59 -7.90 -13.24
C ILE A 213 -6.52 -7.43 -12.11
N ILE A 214 -6.78 -8.28 -11.11
CA ILE A 214 -7.59 -7.92 -9.94
C ILE A 214 -6.97 -6.72 -9.22
N PHE A 215 -5.66 -6.78 -8.94
CA PHE A 215 -4.91 -5.68 -8.35
C PHE A 215 -5.06 -4.37 -9.15
N ALA A 216 -4.92 -4.41 -10.48
CA ALA A 216 -5.03 -3.23 -11.32
C ALA A 216 -6.43 -2.60 -11.28
N ILE A 217 -7.48 -3.42 -11.28
CA ILE A 217 -8.88 -2.97 -11.16
C ILE A 217 -9.12 -2.35 -9.78
N VAL A 218 -8.72 -3.04 -8.71
CA VAL A 218 -8.88 -2.54 -7.33
C VAL A 218 -8.12 -1.22 -7.16
N TRP A 219 -6.87 -1.14 -7.62
CA TRP A 219 -6.07 0.09 -7.57
C TRP A 219 -6.77 1.26 -8.27
N PHE A 220 -7.30 1.03 -9.47
CA PHE A 220 -8.03 2.07 -10.21
C PHE A 220 -9.24 2.57 -9.43
N ILE A 221 -10.09 1.65 -8.97
CA ILE A 221 -11.32 1.99 -8.26
C ILE A 221 -11.02 2.72 -6.94
N THR A 222 -10.11 2.19 -6.12
CA THR A 222 -9.86 2.75 -4.79
C THR A 222 -9.08 4.06 -4.85
N ARG A 223 -8.01 4.14 -5.65
CA ARG A 223 -7.07 5.27 -5.63
C ARG A 223 -7.31 6.32 -6.71
N LEU A 224 -7.94 5.96 -7.84
CA LEU A 224 -8.21 6.92 -8.92
C LEU A 224 -9.69 7.32 -9.03
N CYS A 225 -10.62 6.55 -8.47
CA CYS A 225 -12.02 6.94 -8.42
C CYS A 225 -12.44 7.36 -7.01
N TYR A 226 -12.41 6.44 -6.04
CA TYR A 226 -12.98 6.67 -4.72
C TYR A 226 -12.18 7.73 -3.93
N TYR A 227 -10.86 7.59 -3.85
CA TYR A 227 -10.01 8.55 -3.14
C TYR A 227 -10.20 10.01 -3.59
N PRO A 228 -10.06 10.38 -4.89
CA PRO A 228 -10.25 11.77 -5.27
C PRO A 228 -11.70 12.24 -5.15
N TYR A 229 -12.68 11.38 -5.46
CA TYR A 229 -14.09 11.78 -5.45
C TYR A 229 -14.68 11.91 -4.03
N LYS A 230 -14.20 11.12 -3.08
CA LYS A 230 -14.69 11.14 -1.69
C LYS A 230 -13.71 11.84 -0.76
N VAL A 231 -12.47 11.34 -0.67
CA VAL A 231 -11.48 11.85 0.30
C VAL A 231 -11.02 13.26 -0.07
N LEU A 232 -10.48 13.48 -1.28
CA LEU A 232 -10.00 14.81 -1.64
C LEU A 232 -11.14 15.83 -1.70
N TYR A 233 -12.31 15.42 -2.19
CA TYR A 233 -13.49 16.29 -2.19
C TYR A 233 -13.87 16.73 -0.77
N THR A 234 -13.97 15.78 0.17
CA THR A 234 -14.40 16.11 1.53
C THR A 234 -13.37 16.97 2.27
N THR A 235 -12.08 16.70 2.12
CA THR A 235 -11.02 17.48 2.78
C THR A 235 -10.80 18.85 2.13
N THR A 236 -11.13 19.03 0.85
CA THR A 236 -10.92 20.31 0.16
C THR A 236 -12.16 21.22 0.27
N PHE A 237 -13.36 20.64 0.19
CA PHE A 237 -14.61 21.41 0.11
C PHE A 237 -15.44 21.30 1.38
N GLU A 238 -15.81 20.09 1.80
CA GLU A 238 -16.70 19.90 2.95
C GLU A 238 -16.06 20.41 4.25
N GLU A 239 -14.78 20.09 4.48
CA GLU A 239 -13.98 20.60 5.60
C GLU A 239 -14.02 22.14 5.64
N LEU A 240 -13.73 22.80 4.51
CA LEU A 240 -13.67 24.26 4.45
C LEU A 240 -15.03 24.91 4.69
N ILE A 241 -16.11 24.27 4.22
CA ILE A 241 -17.48 24.76 4.42
C ILE A 241 -17.91 24.61 5.88
N ILE A 242 -17.58 23.49 6.52
CA ILE A 242 -18.06 23.14 7.88
C ILE A 242 -17.18 23.77 8.96
N LEU A 243 -15.85 23.66 8.83
CA LEU A 243 -14.88 24.09 9.84
C LEU A 243 -14.32 25.50 9.57
N GLY A 244 -14.45 25.97 8.34
CA GLY A 244 -13.86 27.23 7.92
C GLY A 244 -12.34 27.14 7.70
N PHE A 245 -11.76 28.27 7.32
CA PHE A 245 -10.36 28.32 6.90
C PHE A 245 -9.37 28.42 8.08
N PHE A 246 -8.33 27.58 8.03
CA PHE A 246 -7.13 27.65 8.88
C PHE A 246 -5.87 27.22 8.06
N PRO A 247 -4.66 27.75 8.32
CA PRO A 247 -3.47 27.47 7.51
C PRO A 247 -3.05 26.00 7.39
N ALA A 248 -3.19 25.19 8.45
CA ALA A 248 -2.81 23.77 8.43
C ALA A 248 -3.63 22.93 7.44
N TYR A 249 -4.79 23.42 7.00
CA TYR A 249 -5.55 22.92 5.85
C TYR A 249 -4.67 22.72 4.61
N TYR A 250 -3.80 23.68 4.28
CA TYR A 250 -2.94 23.60 3.10
C TYR A 250 -1.88 22.52 3.23
N LEU A 251 -1.36 22.31 4.44
CA LEU A 251 -0.38 21.26 4.70
C LEU A 251 -1.04 19.89 4.51
N PHE A 252 -2.22 19.68 5.12
CA PHE A 252 -2.94 18.42 5.05
C PHE A 252 -3.37 18.07 3.62
N ASN A 253 -4.09 18.98 2.96
CA ASN A 253 -4.54 18.78 1.58
C ASN A 253 -3.36 18.71 0.60
N GLY A 254 -2.28 19.47 0.84
CA GLY A 254 -1.06 19.38 0.04
C GLY A 254 -0.42 18.00 0.07
N LEU A 255 -0.34 17.37 1.25
CA LEU A 255 0.16 15.99 1.40
C LEU A 255 -0.79 14.96 0.74
N LEU A 256 -2.11 15.14 0.86
CA LEU A 256 -3.10 14.26 0.19
C LEU A 256 -3.04 14.37 -1.34
N ILE A 257 -2.81 15.57 -1.87
CA ILE A 257 -2.61 15.81 -3.31
C ILE A 257 -1.28 15.21 -3.78
N LEU A 258 -0.20 15.37 -2.99
CA LEU A 258 1.08 14.70 -3.27
C LEU A 258 0.88 13.18 -3.38
N LEU A 259 0.13 12.59 -2.45
CA LEU A 259 -0.21 11.18 -2.47
C LEU A 259 -0.98 10.80 -3.76
N GLN A 260 -1.92 11.64 -4.19
CA GLN A 260 -2.65 11.41 -5.45
C GLN A 260 -1.77 11.48 -6.69
N ILE A 261 -0.80 12.39 -6.74
CA ILE A 261 0.17 12.48 -7.84
C ILE A 261 0.98 11.19 -7.94
N LEU A 262 1.39 10.63 -6.79
CA LEU A 262 2.10 9.35 -6.75
C LEU A 262 1.20 8.19 -7.22
N HIS A 263 -0.10 8.20 -6.89
CA HIS A 263 -1.04 7.19 -7.41
C HIS A 263 -1.14 7.19 -8.93
N TYR A 264 -1.21 8.37 -9.56
CA TYR A 264 -1.18 8.47 -11.02
C TYR A 264 0.12 7.93 -11.60
N PHE A 265 1.27 8.23 -10.97
CA PHE A 265 2.56 7.71 -11.38
C PHE A 265 2.62 6.17 -11.34
N TRP A 266 2.20 5.53 -10.24
CA TRP A 266 2.21 4.07 -10.17
C TRP A 266 1.16 3.43 -11.07
N PHE A 267 -0.02 4.05 -11.22
CA PHE A 267 -1.02 3.54 -12.15
C PHE A 267 -0.50 3.54 -13.60
N TYR A 268 0.25 4.59 -14.00
CA TYR A 268 0.95 4.59 -15.28
C TYR A 268 1.90 3.39 -15.42
N LEU A 269 2.65 3.03 -14.37
CA LEU A 269 3.52 1.84 -14.39
C LEU A 269 2.73 0.54 -14.49
N ILE A 270 1.59 0.44 -13.79
CA ILE A 270 0.69 -0.72 -13.85
C ILE A 270 0.17 -0.90 -15.30
N CYS A 271 -0.35 0.17 -15.90
CA CYS A 271 -0.82 0.16 -17.29
C CYS A 271 0.30 -0.21 -18.27
N ARG A 272 1.51 0.32 -18.08
CA ARG A 272 2.66 -0.01 -18.92
C ARG A 272 2.99 -1.51 -18.87
N VAL A 273 2.98 -2.11 -17.67
CA VAL A 273 3.21 -3.56 -17.51
C VAL A 273 2.08 -4.37 -18.14
N ALA A 274 0.83 -3.97 -17.94
CA ALA A 274 -0.33 -4.62 -18.56
C ALA A 274 -0.22 -4.64 -20.08
N ILE A 275 0.01 -3.49 -20.72
CA ILE A 275 0.16 -3.36 -22.17
C ILE A 275 1.34 -4.19 -22.69
N SER A 276 2.47 -4.18 -21.97
CA SER A 276 3.63 -5.00 -22.34
C SER A 276 3.29 -6.49 -22.31
N ALA A 277 2.52 -6.96 -21.33
CA ALA A 277 2.10 -8.36 -21.25
C ALA A 277 1.13 -8.73 -22.38
N PHE A 278 0.18 -7.86 -22.72
CA PHE A 278 -0.73 -8.07 -23.85
C PHE A 278 0.00 -8.15 -25.19
N LYS A 279 0.99 -7.27 -25.43
CA LYS A 279 1.79 -7.30 -26.65
C LYS A 279 2.61 -8.60 -26.78
N ALA A 280 3.24 -9.05 -25.69
CA ALA A 280 3.99 -10.31 -25.70
C ALA A 280 3.09 -11.53 -25.98
N GLY A 281 1.88 -11.55 -25.42
CA GLY A 281 0.91 -12.63 -25.69
C GLY A 281 0.37 -12.64 -27.12
N LYS A 282 0.32 -11.48 -27.81
CA LYS A 282 0.00 -11.42 -29.24
C LYS A 282 1.13 -12.00 -30.09
N VAL A 283 2.39 -11.63 -29.82
CA VAL A 283 3.55 -12.17 -30.54
C VAL A 283 3.66 -13.70 -30.40
N GLU A 284 3.34 -14.27 -29.23
CA GLU A 284 3.33 -15.73 -29.06
C GLU A 284 2.16 -16.43 -29.77
N LYS A 285 1.02 -15.76 -29.93
CA LYS A 285 -0.13 -16.26 -30.72
C LYS A 285 0.13 -16.15 -32.22
N ASP A 286 0.67 -15.02 -32.68
CA ASP A 286 0.95 -14.76 -34.10
C ASP A 286 2.02 -15.75 -34.62
N ASN A 287 3.07 -16.02 -33.84
CA ASN A 287 4.06 -17.05 -34.16
C ASN A 287 3.52 -18.50 -34.12
N ARG A 288 2.34 -18.73 -33.54
CA ARG A 288 1.67 -20.03 -33.50
C ARG A 288 0.57 -20.16 -34.55
N SER A 289 0.01 -19.06 -35.04
CA SER A 289 -0.96 -19.07 -36.15
C SER A 289 -0.29 -19.15 -37.52
N ASP A 290 1.00 -18.82 -37.63
CA ASP A 290 1.80 -19.01 -38.86
C ASP A 290 2.27 -20.46 -39.08
N SER A 291 1.86 -21.42 -38.25
CA SER A 291 2.21 -22.84 -38.42
C SER A 291 1.06 -23.75 -38.87
N ASP A 292 -0.12 -23.20 -39.20
CA ASP A 292 -1.28 -23.98 -39.65
C ASP A 292 -1.64 -23.77 -41.14
N GLU A 293 -0.79 -23.11 -41.94
CA GLU A 293 -0.94 -23.06 -43.40
C GLU A 293 0.38 -23.39 -44.12
N SER A 294 0.71 -24.68 -44.21
CA SER A 294 1.21 -25.37 -45.42
C SER A 294 1.82 -26.73 -45.07
N ASP A 295 1.04 -27.79 -45.24
CA ASP A 295 1.59 -29.12 -45.52
C ASP A 295 1.82 -29.28 -47.03
N ASP A 296 2.87 -30.04 -47.34
CA ASP A 296 3.30 -30.65 -48.60
C ASP A 296 4.17 -29.84 -49.60
N GLU A 297 5.49 -30.07 -49.58
CA GLU A 297 6.12 -30.98 -50.57
C GLU A 297 7.62 -31.29 -50.30
N SER A 298 7.93 -32.60 -50.26
CA SER A 298 9.14 -33.28 -50.79
C SER A 298 10.46 -33.38 -49.98
N ASN A 299 10.68 -34.61 -49.47
CA ASN A 299 11.91 -35.44 -49.42
C ASN A 299 13.23 -34.86 -49.98
N ASN A 300 14.36 -34.99 -49.25
CA ASN A 300 15.26 -36.17 -49.29
C ASN A 300 16.62 -35.92 -48.57
N ASN A 301 17.03 -36.91 -47.76
CA ASN A 301 18.39 -37.44 -47.54
C ASN A 301 19.64 -36.51 -47.48
N ASN A 302 20.36 -36.54 -46.35
CA ASN A 302 21.53 -37.45 -46.21
C ASN A 302 22.23 -37.34 -44.84
N ASN A 303 22.61 -38.51 -44.32
CA ASN A 303 23.62 -38.72 -43.28
C ASN A 303 25.04 -38.44 -43.81
N ASN A 304 25.91 -37.85 -42.97
CA ASN A 304 27.30 -38.23 -42.70
C ASN A 304 28.00 -37.06 -41.95
N LEU A 305 28.45 -37.24 -40.71
CA LEU A 305 29.75 -37.80 -40.29
C LEU A 305 30.97 -37.00 -40.80
N ASP A 306 31.63 -36.39 -39.81
CA ASP A 306 33.06 -36.17 -39.62
C ASP A 306 33.89 -35.25 -40.54
N SER A 307 34.84 -34.62 -39.81
CA SER A 307 36.17 -34.15 -40.20
C SER A 307 36.35 -32.67 -40.62
N ASP A 308 37.07 -31.96 -39.75
CA ASP A 308 38.25 -31.12 -40.03
C ASP A 308 38.29 -30.28 -41.31
N LYS A 309 38.48 -28.96 -41.15
CA LYS A 309 39.77 -28.27 -41.43
C LYS A 309 39.64 -26.73 -41.38
N ASN A 310 40.59 -26.14 -40.65
CA ASN A 310 41.41 -24.98 -41.02
C ASN A 310 40.83 -23.91 -41.97
N LYS A 311 40.65 -22.68 -41.48
CA LYS A 311 41.66 -21.60 -41.59
C LYS A 311 41.24 -20.37 -40.81
#